data_AF-A0AAU2XCV6-F1
#
_entry.id   AF-A0AAU2XCV6-F1
#
_cell.length_a   1.000
_cell.length_b   1.000
_cell.length_c   1.000
_cell.angle_alpha   90.00
_cell.angle_beta   90.00
_cell.angle_gamma   90.00
#
_symmetry.space_group_name_H-M   'P 1'
#
loop_
_entity.id
_entity.type
_entity.pdbx_description
1 polymer ?
#
loop_
_entity_poly.entity_id
_entity_poly.type
_entity_poly.pdbx_seq_one_letter_code
_entity_poly.pdbx_strand_id
1 'polypeptide(L)'
;MPQNIEFDIPAPAGISPDLDAARHRNLAWVRRTGLVGDGAPLDWYTSWAMPGLAALGYPHARGAELDLCADAMAFFFVFDDQFDGRLGQDPARAARVCQRLIDVVNGGSTSPDREHDPCTAAFADIWRRVRLDAPPGWAPRVAHEWEYYFAAHPHEAANRRRGTPGDMETSRLRPHGADL
;
A
#
# COMPACT_ATOMS: atom_id res chain seq x y z
N MET A 1 -25.10 -2.14 4.62
CA MET A 1 -24.62 -3.11 5.63
C MET A 1 -24.72 -2.46 7.00
N PRO A 2 -25.25 -3.16 8.02
CA PRO A 2 -25.31 -2.63 9.39
C PRO A 2 -23.90 -2.34 9.92
N GLN A 3 -23.71 -1.17 10.54
CA GLN A 3 -22.46 -0.75 11.19
C GLN A 3 -22.48 -1.00 12.71
N ASN A 4 -23.52 -1.67 13.22
CA ASN A 4 -23.78 -1.91 14.63
C ASN A 4 -23.64 -3.40 15.01
N ILE A 5 -22.80 -4.14 14.28
CA ILE A 5 -22.42 -5.50 14.66
C ILE A 5 -21.16 -5.40 15.51
N GLU A 6 -21.22 -5.91 16.73
CA GLU A 6 -20.09 -5.92 17.65
C GLU A 6 -19.30 -7.24 17.52
N PHE A 7 -17.98 -7.12 17.51
CA PHE A 7 -17.06 -8.25 17.58
C PHE A 7 -16.33 -8.21 18.92
N ASP A 8 -16.41 -9.30 19.69
CA ASP A 8 -15.70 -9.42 20.96
C ASP A 8 -14.21 -9.73 20.70
N ILE A 9 -13.36 -8.72 20.89
CA ILE A 9 -11.91 -8.82 20.70
C ILE A 9 -11.26 -8.55 22.07
N PRO A 10 -10.77 -9.59 22.77
CA PRO A 10 -10.25 -9.47 24.13
C PRO A 10 -8.80 -8.94 24.15
N ALA A 11 -8.56 -7.81 23.49
CA ALA A 11 -7.29 -7.11 23.45
C ALA A 11 -7.46 -5.65 23.91
N PRO A 12 -6.50 -5.08 24.65
CA PRO A 12 -6.59 -3.69 25.07
C PRO A 12 -6.58 -2.76 23.86
N ALA A 13 -7.60 -1.91 23.76
CA ALA A 13 -7.64 -0.86 22.75
C ALA A 13 -6.70 0.29 23.16
N GLY A 14 -5.92 0.78 22.20
CA GLY A 14 -5.07 1.95 22.37
C GLY A 14 -5.08 2.78 21.09
N ILE A 15 -4.77 4.07 21.23
CA ILE A 15 -4.56 4.97 20.09
C ILE A 15 -3.32 5.80 20.34
N SER A 16 -2.53 6.03 19.30
CA SER A 16 -1.40 6.94 19.42
C SER A 16 -1.88 8.37 19.77
N PRO A 17 -1.33 9.02 20.82
CA PRO A 17 -1.55 10.43 21.12
C PRO A 17 -0.94 11.37 20.07
N ASP A 18 -0.14 10.85 19.14
CA ASP A 18 0.46 11.62 18.04
C ASP A 18 -0.45 11.66 16.78
N LEU A 19 -1.67 11.13 16.87
CA LEU A 19 -2.61 11.05 15.76
C LEU A 19 -2.86 12.40 15.07
N ASP A 20 -3.11 13.46 15.84
CA ASP A 20 -3.45 14.76 15.25
C ASP A 20 -2.28 15.35 14.45
N ALA A 21 -1.05 15.18 14.94
CA ALA A 21 0.13 15.59 14.20
C ALA A 21 0.38 14.69 12.97
N ALA A 22 0.13 13.38 13.08
CA ALA A 22 0.24 12.46 11.95
C ALA A 22 -0.78 12.77 10.85
N ARG A 23 -2.01 13.20 11.19
CA ARG A 23 -3.02 13.65 10.21
C ARG A 23 -2.50 14.78 9.32
N HIS A 24 -1.91 15.80 9.94
CA HIS A 24 -1.37 16.94 9.19
C HIS A 24 -0.17 16.55 8.33
N ARG A 25 0.75 15.73 8.87
CA ARG A 25 1.96 15.30 8.16
C ARG A 25 1.65 14.37 6.99
N ASN A 26 0.72 13.43 7.17
CA ASN A 26 0.25 12.55 6.10
C ASN A 26 -0.45 13.34 4.98
N LEU A 27 -1.31 14.31 5.30
CA LEU A 27 -1.94 15.14 4.26
C LEU A 27 -0.90 15.94 3.46
N ALA A 28 0.14 16.46 4.13
CA ALA A 28 1.24 17.12 3.45
C ALA A 28 2.07 16.15 2.60
N TRP A 29 2.26 14.90 3.04
CA TRP A 29 2.93 13.85 2.28
C TRP A 29 2.15 13.48 1.01
N VAL A 30 0.84 13.23 1.13
CA VAL A 30 -0.05 12.88 0.00
C VAL A 30 -0.02 13.94 -1.09
N ARG A 31 -0.10 15.23 -0.71
CA ARG A 31 0.01 16.34 -1.66
C ARG A 31 1.38 16.40 -2.32
N ARG A 32 2.45 16.24 -1.55
CA ARG A 32 3.83 16.33 -2.06
C ARG A 32 4.16 15.21 -3.04
N THR A 33 3.69 13.98 -2.80
CA THR A 33 3.91 12.85 -3.70
C THR A 33 2.96 12.85 -4.89
N GLY A 34 1.92 13.70 -4.85
CA GLY A 34 0.85 13.71 -5.85
C GLY A 34 -0.01 12.44 -5.83
N LEU A 35 0.07 11.63 -4.76
CA LEU A 35 -0.60 10.33 -4.66
C LEU A 35 -2.12 10.48 -4.83
N VAL A 36 -2.67 11.59 -4.34
CA VAL A 36 -4.08 11.96 -4.52
C VAL A 36 -4.14 13.40 -5.03
N GLY A 37 -4.97 13.63 -6.04
CA GLY A 37 -5.20 14.98 -6.59
C GLY A 37 -5.98 15.88 -5.63
N ASP A 38 -5.82 17.19 -5.75
CA ASP A 38 -6.52 18.18 -4.91
C ASP A 38 -8.04 18.24 -5.19
N GLY A 39 -8.79 18.83 -4.25
CA GLY A 39 -10.24 19.00 -4.33
C GLY A 39 -10.99 17.72 -3.94
N ALA A 40 -12.01 17.35 -4.72
CA ALA A 40 -12.89 16.22 -4.40
C ALA A 40 -12.17 14.88 -4.16
N PRO A 41 -11.11 14.50 -4.92
CA PRO A 41 -10.35 13.28 -4.62
C PRO A 41 -9.66 13.33 -3.25
N LEU A 42 -9.14 14.50 -2.86
CA LEU A 42 -8.50 14.68 -1.56
C LEU A 42 -9.52 14.62 -0.42
N ASP A 43 -10.70 15.23 -0.61
CA ASP A 43 -11.81 15.15 0.35
C ASP A 43 -12.25 13.69 0.54
N TRP A 44 -12.37 12.94 -0.57
CA TRP A 44 -12.69 11.52 -0.55
C TRP A 44 -11.63 10.70 0.21
N TYR A 45 -10.36 10.92 -0.08
CA TYR A 45 -9.25 10.28 0.64
C TYR A 45 -9.27 10.60 2.14
N THR A 46 -9.50 11.86 2.53
CA THR A 46 -9.52 12.24 3.95
C THR A 46 -10.65 11.55 4.72
N SER A 47 -11.76 11.23 4.04
CA SER A 47 -12.87 10.49 4.64
C SER A 47 -12.50 9.05 5.06
N TRP A 48 -11.44 8.47 4.49
CA TRP A 48 -10.96 7.14 4.85
C TRP A 48 -10.20 7.12 6.17
N ALA A 49 -9.76 8.28 6.67
CA ALA A 49 -9.08 8.44 7.95
C ALA A 49 -7.86 7.51 8.14
N MET A 50 -7.01 7.36 7.11
CA MET A 50 -5.83 6.48 7.13
C MET A 50 -4.89 6.69 8.33
N PRO A 51 -4.57 7.93 8.77
CA PRO A 51 -3.79 8.15 9.98
C PRO A 51 -4.45 7.58 11.25
N GLY A 52 -5.79 7.55 11.30
CA GLY A 52 -6.55 6.94 12.39
C GLY A 52 -6.37 5.42 12.42
N LEU A 53 -6.44 4.76 11.27
CA LEU A 53 -6.15 3.33 11.16
C LEU A 53 -4.72 3.01 11.60
N ALA A 54 -3.75 3.85 11.21
CA ALA A 54 -2.35 3.70 11.63
C ALA A 54 -2.18 3.88 13.14
N ALA A 55 -2.81 4.90 13.73
CA ALA A 55 -2.73 5.16 15.16
C ALA A 55 -3.38 4.06 16.02
N LEU A 56 -4.40 3.37 15.50
CA LEU A 56 -5.02 2.20 16.14
C LEU A 56 -4.16 0.95 15.99
N GLY A 57 -3.59 0.71 14.81
CA GLY A 57 -2.70 -0.44 14.56
C GLY A 57 -1.35 -0.34 15.26
N TYR A 58 -0.85 0.89 15.46
CA TYR A 58 0.46 1.17 16.05
C TYR A 58 0.35 2.20 17.19
N PRO A 59 -0.31 1.84 18.32
CA PRO A 59 -0.63 2.78 19.39
C PRO A 59 0.59 3.34 20.14
N HIS A 60 1.76 2.75 19.95
CA HIS A 60 3.03 3.18 20.55
C HIS A 60 3.94 3.96 19.58
N ALA A 61 3.65 3.95 18.28
CA ALA A 61 4.44 4.68 17.28
C ALA A 61 4.22 6.19 17.39
N ARG A 62 5.29 6.96 17.23
CA ARG A 62 5.30 8.43 17.30
C ARG A 62 6.17 9.01 16.20
N GLY A 63 6.03 10.29 15.93
CA GLY A 63 6.93 11.01 15.04
C GLY A 63 6.97 10.37 13.66
N ALA A 64 8.17 10.12 13.14
CA ALA A 64 8.37 9.55 11.82
C ALA A 64 7.88 8.10 11.69
N GLU A 65 7.80 7.33 12.78
CA GLU A 65 7.34 5.95 12.74
C GLU A 65 5.84 5.89 12.43
N LEU A 66 5.04 6.71 13.13
CA LEU A 66 3.60 6.77 12.88
C LEU A 66 3.29 7.36 11.50
N ASP A 67 4.05 8.36 11.06
CA ASP A 67 3.93 8.92 9.71
C ASP A 67 4.18 7.84 8.64
N LEU A 68 5.22 7.02 8.82
CA LEU A 68 5.53 5.94 7.89
C LEU A 68 4.37 4.94 7.81
N CYS A 69 3.78 4.56 8.94
CA CYS A 69 2.60 3.70 8.98
C CYS A 69 1.39 4.32 8.28
N ALA A 70 1.11 5.60 8.54
CA ALA A 70 -0.01 6.32 7.92
C ALA A 70 0.15 6.45 6.40
N ASP A 71 1.35 6.78 5.93
CA ASP A 71 1.65 6.90 4.51
C ASP A 71 1.63 5.54 3.80
N ALA A 72 2.10 4.48 4.46
CA ALA A 72 2.01 3.12 3.93
C ALA A 72 0.55 2.68 3.78
N MET A 73 -0.31 2.94 4.78
CA MET A 73 -1.75 2.70 4.67
C MET A 73 -2.37 3.50 3.53
N ALA A 74 -2.05 4.78 3.42
CA ALA A 74 -2.51 5.62 2.31
C ALA A 74 -2.14 5.02 0.95
N PHE A 75 -0.88 4.58 0.80
CA PHE A 75 -0.42 3.93 -0.41
C PHE A 75 -1.18 2.65 -0.70
N PHE A 76 -1.33 1.73 0.26
CA PHE A 76 -2.03 0.47 0.05
C PHE A 76 -3.45 0.68 -0.51
N PHE A 77 -4.23 1.57 0.12
CA PHE A 77 -5.61 1.79 -0.31
C PHE A 77 -5.71 2.52 -1.66
N VAL A 78 -4.90 3.56 -1.89
CA VAL A 78 -4.93 4.30 -3.17
C VAL A 78 -4.37 3.45 -4.32
N PHE A 79 -3.39 2.59 -4.05
CA PHE A 79 -2.86 1.66 -5.03
C PHE A 79 -3.90 0.59 -5.39
N ASP A 80 -4.53 -0.04 -4.39
CA ASP A 80 -5.51 -1.11 -4.59
C ASP A 80 -6.78 -0.63 -5.31
N ASP A 81 -7.29 0.56 -4.97
CA ASP A 81 -8.49 1.17 -5.60
C ASP A 81 -8.36 1.32 -7.13
N GLN A 82 -7.14 1.48 -7.66
CA GLN A 82 -6.92 1.52 -9.10
C GLN A 82 -7.28 0.21 -9.81
N PHE A 83 -7.19 -0.93 -9.10
CA PHE A 83 -7.51 -2.26 -9.61
C PHE A 83 -9.00 -2.56 -9.60
N ASP A 84 -9.83 -1.77 -8.93
CA ASP A 84 -11.29 -1.84 -9.08
C ASP A 84 -11.75 -1.21 -10.41
N GLY A 85 -10.91 -0.38 -11.01
CA GLY A 85 -11.15 0.26 -12.30
C GLY A 85 -10.60 -0.50 -13.52
N ARG A 86 -10.24 0.26 -14.56
CA ARG A 86 -9.71 -0.28 -15.82
C ARG A 86 -8.40 -1.06 -15.66
N LEU A 87 -7.60 -0.75 -14.64
CA LEU A 87 -6.31 -1.41 -14.44
C LEU A 87 -6.51 -2.90 -14.09
N GLY A 88 -7.47 -3.22 -13.23
CA GLY A 88 -7.75 -4.60 -12.84
C GLY A 88 -8.51 -5.43 -13.88
N GLN A 89 -8.86 -4.85 -15.02
CA GLN A 89 -9.44 -5.54 -16.17
C GLN A 89 -8.39 -5.84 -17.26
N ASP A 90 -7.18 -5.29 -17.14
CA ASP A 90 -6.08 -5.46 -18.07
C ASP A 90 -4.86 -6.06 -17.36
N PRO A 91 -4.72 -7.41 -17.33
CA PRO A 91 -3.62 -8.09 -16.66
C PRO A 91 -2.24 -7.66 -17.17
N ALA A 92 -2.12 -7.37 -18.46
CA ALA A 92 -0.84 -6.96 -19.05
C ALA A 92 -0.45 -5.55 -18.59
N ARG A 93 -1.41 -4.64 -18.47
CA ARG A 93 -1.17 -3.30 -17.92
C ARG A 93 -0.89 -3.36 -16.41
N ALA A 94 -1.65 -4.17 -15.67
CA ALA A 94 -1.40 -4.44 -14.25
C ALA A 94 0.03 -4.92 -14.02
N ALA A 95 0.50 -5.90 -14.81
CA ALA A 95 1.86 -6.42 -14.73
C ALA A 95 2.92 -5.33 -14.95
N ARG A 96 2.73 -4.45 -15.95
CA ARG A 96 3.66 -3.34 -16.20
C ARG A 96 3.70 -2.32 -15.06
N VAL A 97 2.57 -2.06 -14.39
CA VAL A 97 2.53 -1.15 -13.22
C VAL A 97 3.25 -1.80 -12.04
N CYS A 98 2.90 -3.04 -11.72
CA CYS A 98 3.48 -3.79 -10.60
C CYS A 98 4.99 -4.00 -10.77
N GLN A 99 5.45 -4.28 -11.99
CA GLN A 99 6.87 -4.43 -12.29
C GLN A 99 7.67 -3.16 -11.97
N ARG A 100 7.12 -1.96 -12.19
CA ARG A 100 7.83 -0.72 -11.83
C ARG A 100 8.04 -0.58 -10.32
N LEU A 101 7.07 -1.03 -9.52
CA LEU A 101 7.17 -1.01 -8.06
C LEU A 101 8.16 -2.08 -7.58
N ILE A 102 8.18 -3.25 -8.21
CA ILE A 102 9.19 -4.31 -7.99
C ILE A 102 10.60 -3.80 -8.33
N ASP A 103 10.77 -3.05 -9.41
CA ASP A 103 12.07 -2.44 -9.76
C ASP A 103 12.55 -1.50 -8.65
N VAL A 104 11.66 -0.70 -8.05
CA VAL A 104 11.98 0.19 -6.91
C VAL A 104 12.45 -0.60 -5.69
N VAL A 105 11.78 -1.71 -5.38
CA VAL A 105 12.20 -2.61 -4.29
C VAL A 105 13.64 -3.09 -4.49
N ASN A 106 13.96 -3.51 -5.71
CA ASN A 106 15.24 -4.08 -6.11
C ASN A 106 16.36 -3.06 -6.35
N GLY A 107 16.11 -1.77 -6.12
CA GLY A 107 17.11 -0.72 -6.33
C GLY A 107 17.39 -0.41 -7.80
N GLY A 108 16.47 -0.77 -8.70
CA GLY A 108 16.50 -0.33 -10.09
C GLY A 108 16.35 1.19 -10.16
N SER A 109 17.10 1.82 -11.08
CA SER A 109 16.96 3.25 -11.33
C SER A 109 15.57 3.55 -11.91
N THR A 110 14.80 4.40 -11.26
CA THR A 110 13.63 4.99 -11.88
C THR A 110 14.12 5.94 -12.98
N SER A 111 14.06 5.52 -14.25
CA SER A 111 14.40 6.39 -15.39
C SER A 111 13.66 7.74 -15.25
N PRO A 112 14.23 8.89 -15.66
CA PRO A 112 13.60 10.21 -15.50
C PRO A 112 12.18 10.31 -16.10
N ASP A 113 11.89 9.58 -17.18
CA ASP A 113 10.52 9.51 -17.74
C ASP A 113 9.50 8.82 -16.81
N ARG A 114 9.97 8.08 -15.80
CA ARG A 114 9.15 7.43 -14.75
C ARG A 114 8.78 8.41 -13.61
N GLU A 115 9.30 9.64 -13.60
CA GLU A 115 8.96 10.68 -12.60
C GLU A 115 7.50 11.16 -12.67
N HIS A 116 6.72 10.69 -13.64
CA HIS A 116 5.30 11.06 -13.81
C HIS A 116 4.28 10.03 -13.29
N ASP A 117 4.71 9.02 -12.53
CA ASP A 117 3.78 8.08 -11.86
C ASP A 117 3.74 8.34 -10.33
N PRO A 118 2.71 9.04 -9.82
CA PRO A 118 2.62 9.38 -8.40
C PRO A 118 2.65 8.18 -7.46
N CYS A 119 2.13 7.01 -7.88
CA CYS A 119 2.18 5.80 -7.07
C CYS A 119 3.60 5.26 -6.94
N THR A 120 4.36 5.27 -8.04
CA THR A 120 5.77 4.85 -8.01
C THR A 120 6.60 5.80 -7.15
N ALA A 121 6.38 7.12 -7.26
CA ALA A 121 7.07 8.12 -6.44
C ALA A 121 6.74 7.99 -4.95
N ALA A 122 5.45 7.82 -4.61
CA ALA A 122 5.00 7.60 -3.24
C ALA A 122 5.62 6.32 -2.63
N PHE A 123 5.60 5.22 -3.39
CA PHE A 123 6.19 3.96 -2.94
C PHE A 123 7.71 4.05 -2.76
N ALA A 124 8.42 4.73 -3.65
CA ALA A 124 9.86 4.94 -3.53
C ALA A 124 10.24 5.70 -2.26
N ASP A 125 9.45 6.72 -1.87
CA ASP A 125 9.65 7.42 -0.60
C ASP A 125 9.39 6.52 0.62
N ILE A 126 8.31 5.71 0.59
CA ILE A 126 8.04 4.70 1.63
C ILE A 126 9.21 3.72 1.73
N TRP A 127 9.64 3.13 0.61
CA TRP A 127 10.72 2.14 0.59
C TRP A 127 12.05 2.70 1.10
N ARG A 128 12.37 3.95 0.72
CA ARG A 128 13.54 4.67 1.24
C ARG A 128 13.50 4.83 2.76
N ARG A 129 12.36 5.21 3.33
CA ARG A 129 12.18 5.38 4.79
C ARG A 129 12.17 4.05 5.52
N VAL A 130 11.53 3.03 4.95
CA VAL A 130 11.50 1.66 5.45
C VAL A 130 12.90 1.07 5.59
N ARG A 131 13.80 1.40 4.65
CA ARG A 131 15.20 0.93 4.68
C ARG A 131 16.10 1.74 5.60
N LEU A 132 15.66 2.90 6.09
CA LEU A 132 16.45 3.72 6.98
C LEU A 132 16.64 2.97 8.31
N ASP A 133 17.89 2.82 8.74
CA ASP A 133 18.26 2.12 9.98
C ASP A 133 17.77 0.65 10.10
N ALA A 134 17.40 0.04 8.97
CA ALA A 134 16.95 -1.36 8.95
C ALA A 134 18.11 -2.32 9.29
N PRO A 135 17.90 -3.29 10.21
CA PRO A 135 18.92 -4.28 10.53
C PRO A 135 19.37 -5.09 9.30
N PRO A 136 20.62 -5.62 9.29
CA PRO A 136 21.07 -6.53 8.24
C PRO A 136 20.10 -7.70 8.05
N GLY A 137 19.73 -7.99 6.80
CA GLY A 137 18.79 -9.07 6.45
C GLY A 137 17.30 -8.68 6.55
N TRP A 138 16.95 -7.56 7.18
CA TRP A 138 15.56 -7.10 7.24
C TRP A 138 15.06 -6.62 5.86
N ALA A 139 15.85 -5.76 5.20
CA ALA A 139 15.50 -5.20 3.89
C ALA A 139 15.24 -6.27 2.80
N PRO A 140 16.11 -7.29 2.58
CA PRO A 140 15.83 -8.32 1.57
C PRO A 140 14.60 -9.18 1.91
N ARG A 141 14.33 -9.43 3.19
CA ARG A 141 13.09 -10.14 3.59
C ARG A 141 11.86 -9.32 3.25
N VAL A 142 11.84 -8.03 3.59
CA VAL A 142 10.68 -7.17 3.32
C VAL A 142 10.55 -6.85 1.84
N ALA A 143 11.66 -6.80 1.10
CA ALA A 143 11.64 -6.73 -0.36
C ALA A 143 10.85 -7.89 -0.97
N HIS A 144 11.11 -9.12 -0.51
CA HIS A 144 10.36 -10.30 -0.96
C HIS A 144 8.85 -10.19 -0.71
N GLU A 145 8.44 -9.69 0.45
CA GLU A 145 7.01 -9.49 0.75
C GLU A 145 6.35 -8.45 -0.17
N TRP A 146 7.06 -7.36 -0.49
CA TRP A 146 6.56 -6.36 -1.44
C TRP A 146 6.47 -6.90 -2.87
N GLU A 147 7.48 -7.66 -3.30
CA GLU A 147 7.46 -8.32 -4.61
C GLU A 147 6.27 -9.26 -4.73
N TYR A 148 6.04 -10.08 -3.71
CA TYR A 148 4.91 -10.99 -3.65
C TYR A 148 3.57 -10.23 -3.70
N TYR A 149 3.42 -9.17 -2.91
CA TYR A 149 2.23 -8.32 -2.92
C TYR A 149 1.96 -7.74 -4.32
N PHE A 150 2.96 -7.13 -4.97
CA PHE A 150 2.78 -6.55 -6.30
C PHE A 150 2.53 -7.60 -7.38
N ALA A 151 3.22 -8.75 -7.32
CA ALA A 151 3.03 -9.84 -8.27
C ALA A 151 1.63 -10.45 -8.21
N ALA A 152 0.92 -10.37 -7.07
CA ALA A 152 -0.43 -10.90 -6.93
C ALA A 152 -1.49 -10.16 -7.78
N HIS A 153 -1.35 -8.84 -7.98
CA HIS A 153 -2.41 -8.03 -8.62
C HIS A 153 -2.67 -8.38 -10.10
N PRO A 154 -1.65 -8.61 -10.95
CA PRO A 154 -1.87 -9.07 -12.32
C PRO A 154 -2.55 -10.44 -12.39
N HIS A 155 -2.27 -11.34 -11.44
CA HIS A 155 -2.95 -12.63 -11.33
C HIS A 155 -4.44 -12.44 -11.00
N GLU A 156 -4.76 -11.57 -10.04
CA GLU A 156 -6.15 -11.26 -9.71
C GLU A 156 -6.89 -10.62 -10.88
N ALA A 157 -6.24 -9.70 -11.61
CA ALA A 157 -6.79 -9.13 -12.84
C ALA A 157 -7.07 -10.21 -13.91
N ALA A 158 -6.19 -11.21 -14.04
CA ALA A 158 -6.37 -12.32 -14.96
C ALA A 158 -7.55 -13.21 -14.55
N ASN A 159 -7.73 -13.46 -13.26
CA ASN A 159 -8.86 -14.23 -12.72
C ASN A 159 -10.19 -13.51 -12.94
N ARG A 160 -10.25 -12.19 -12.66
CA ARG A 160 -11.42 -11.36 -12.96
C ARG A 160 -11.81 -11.43 -14.43
N ARG A 161 -10.83 -11.32 -15.33
CA ARG A 161 -11.05 -11.41 -16.78
C ARG A 161 -11.58 -12.78 -17.23
N ARG A 162 -11.18 -13.86 -16.56
CA ARG A 162 -11.65 -15.23 -16.83
C ARG A 162 -13.02 -15.53 -16.21
N GLY A 163 -13.53 -14.65 -15.35
CA GLY A 163 -14.77 -14.87 -14.61
C GLY A 163 -14.66 -15.98 -13.55
N THR A 164 -13.44 -16.31 -13.11
CA THR A 164 -13.21 -17.30 -12.06
C THR A 164 -13.30 -16.61 -10.70
N PRO A 165 -14.32 -16.91 -9.86
CA PRO A 165 -14.36 -16.39 -8.50
C PRO A 165 -13.13 -16.86 -7.72
N GLY A 166 -12.56 -16.01 -6.88
CA GLY A 166 -11.51 -16.42 -5.96
C GLY A 166 -12.06 -17.47 -5.00
N ASP A 167 -11.66 -18.71 -5.21
CA ASP A 167 -11.89 -19.83 -4.31
C ASP A 167 -10.76 -19.84 -3.25
N MET A 168 -11.08 -20.19 -2.01
CA MET A 168 -10.11 -20.36 -0.92
C MET A 168 -8.96 -21.33 -1.28
N GLU A 169 -9.20 -22.35 -2.11
CA GLU A 169 -8.16 -23.24 -2.64
C GLU A 169 -7.25 -22.55 -3.67
N THR A 170 -7.83 -21.73 -4.56
CA THR A 170 -7.04 -20.92 -5.51
C THR A 170 -6.17 -19.87 -4.82
N SER A 171 -6.54 -19.45 -3.61
CA SER A 171 -5.77 -18.52 -2.78
C SER A 171 -4.61 -19.19 -2.04
N ARG A 172 -4.66 -20.51 -1.82
CA ARG A 172 -3.61 -21.33 -1.17
C ARG A 172 -2.54 -21.84 -2.14
N LEU A 173 -2.84 -21.88 -3.44
CA LEU A 173 -1.88 -22.21 -4.50
C LEU A 173 -1.02 -21.01 -4.92
N ARG A 174 -1.05 -19.91 -4.16
CA ARG A 174 -0.10 -18.80 -4.32
C ARG A 174 1.31 -19.34 -4.10
N PRO A 175 2.25 -19.26 -5.08
CA PRO A 175 3.53 -19.92 -4.95
C PRO A 175 4.33 -19.30 -3.80
N HIS A 176 4.54 -20.07 -2.73
CA HIS A 176 5.73 -19.94 -1.91
C HIS A 176 6.91 -20.37 -2.79
N GLY A 177 7.50 -19.42 -3.51
CA GLY A 177 8.71 -19.66 -4.29
C GLY A 177 8.53 -19.62 -5.80
N ALA A 178 9.45 -18.89 -6.41
CA ALA A 178 9.95 -18.91 -7.77
C ALA A 178 9.57 -20.13 -8.65
N ASP A 179 9.16 -19.84 -9.89
CA ASP A 179 9.81 -20.37 -11.09
C ASP A 179 9.47 -19.45 -12.28
N LEU A 180 10.39 -18.51 -12.54
CA LEU A 180 10.80 -18.10 -13.89
C LEU A 180 12.28 -18.41 -14.03
#